data_AF-A0A6I1G3K8-F1
#
_entry.id   AF-A0A6I1G3K8-F1
#
_cell.length_a   1.000
_cell.length_b   1.000
_cell.length_c   1.000
_cell.angle_alpha   90.00
_cell.angle_beta   90.00
_cell.angle_gamma   90.00
#
_symmetry.space_group_name_H-M   'P 1'
#
loop_
_entity.id
_entity.type
_entity.pdbx_description
1 polymer ?
#
loop_
_entity_poly.entity_id
_entity_poly.type
_entity_poly.pdbx_seq_one_letter_code
_entity_poly.pdbx_strand_id
1 'polypeptide(L)'
;MATGHHLRPIRATDVDLDMVAVMGSQPRLWSIYGEAWGWPPATMTAEQDREDLARHEAEIERHESFNYALFDTGETELLGRVYIDPPTKIGADAEVSWWVVDLLVGGPVESAMAAFVPLWLEREWPFERVRHIGRDLTWSEWAALPDLPSEEPNQNHPNQ
;
A
#
# COMPACT_ATOMS: atom_id res chain seq x y z
N MET A 1 6.84 16.69 1.38
CA MET A 1 8.23 16.44 0.93
C MET A 1 8.81 17.69 0.28
N ALA A 2 10.13 17.80 0.08
CA ALA A 2 10.77 18.95 -0.57
C ALA A 2 10.26 19.20 -2.01
N THR A 3 9.62 18.20 -2.61
CA THR A 3 8.97 18.24 -3.92
C THR A 3 7.57 18.88 -3.91
N GLY A 4 7.06 19.36 -2.77
CA GLY A 4 5.71 19.92 -2.65
C GLY A 4 4.57 18.90 -2.52
N HIS A 5 4.89 17.60 -2.54
CA HIS A 5 3.90 16.52 -2.43
C HIS A 5 3.69 16.10 -0.97
N HIS A 6 2.51 15.56 -0.66
CA HIS A 6 2.19 15.04 0.67
C HIS A 6 1.44 13.70 0.61
N LEU A 7 1.46 12.99 1.73
CA LEU A 7 0.68 11.77 1.94
C LEU A 7 -0.50 12.09 2.86
N ARG A 8 -1.66 11.49 2.58
CA ARG A 8 -2.76 11.38 3.54
C ARG A 8 -3.49 10.04 3.38
N PRO A 9 -4.23 9.57 4.40
CA PRO A 9 -5.10 8.42 4.25
C PRO A 9 -6.00 8.56 3.02
N ILE A 10 -6.08 7.49 2.23
CA ILE A 10 -6.96 7.42 1.07
C ILE A 10 -8.41 7.31 1.53
N ARG A 11 -9.34 7.85 0.72
CA ARG A 11 -10.78 7.87 1.01
C ARG A 11 -11.56 7.39 -0.18
N ALA A 12 -12.77 6.89 0.04
CA ALA A 12 -13.68 6.52 -1.06
C ALA A 12 -13.95 7.68 -2.03
N THR A 13 -13.88 8.92 -1.55
CA THR A 13 -14.08 10.13 -2.35
C THR A 13 -12.93 10.45 -3.30
N ASP A 14 -11.77 9.79 -3.18
CA ASP A 14 -10.60 10.02 -4.04
C ASP A 14 -10.68 9.28 -5.38
N VAL A 15 -11.71 8.45 -5.58
CA VAL A 15 -11.90 7.57 -6.75
C VAL A 15 -11.67 8.24 -8.10
N ASP A 16 -12.11 9.48 -8.30
CA ASP A 16 -11.95 10.14 -9.60
C ASP A 16 -10.47 10.43 -9.91
N LEU A 17 -9.66 10.67 -8.88
CA LEU A 17 -8.21 10.86 -9.00
C LEU A 17 -7.47 9.51 -8.99
N ASP A 18 -7.87 8.56 -8.15
CA ASP A 18 -7.24 7.23 -8.08
C ASP A 18 -7.43 6.46 -9.39
N MET A 19 -8.63 6.49 -9.98
CA MET A 19 -8.89 5.87 -11.28
C MET A 19 -7.96 6.40 -12.37
N VAL A 20 -7.66 7.70 -12.39
CA VAL A 20 -6.71 8.28 -13.35
C VAL A 20 -5.30 7.76 -13.10
N ALA A 21 -4.86 7.76 -11.83
CA ALA A 21 -3.52 7.33 -11.44
C ALA A 21 -3.28 5.85 -11.72
N VAL A 22 -4.21 5.00 -11.26
CA VAL A 22 -4.16 3.55 -11.35
C VAL A 22 -4.32 3.09 -12.78
N MET A 23 -5.36 3.56 -13.48
CA MET A 23 -5.60 3.11 -14.86
C MET A 23 -4.60 3.69 -15.86
N GLY A 24 -4.08 4.90 -15.59
CA GLY A 24 -2.97 5.49 -16.35
C GLY A 24 -1.66 4.71 -16.20
N SER A 25 -1.50 3.99 -15.09
CA SER A 25 -0.29 3.20 -14.76
C SER A 25 -0.52 1.68 -14.82
N GLN A 26 -1.70 1.25 -15.29
CA GLN A 26 -2.22 -0.12 -15.09
C GLN A 26 -1.25 -1.22 -15.54
N PRO A 27 -0.62 -1.18 -16.73
CA PRO A 27 0.26 -2.26 -17.17
C PRO A 27 1.48 -2.43 -16.25
N ARG A 28 2.07 -1.33 -15.77
CA ARG A 28 3.19 -1.42 -14.81
C ARG A 28 2.68 -1.92 -13.46
N LEU A 29 1.60 -1.33 -12.93
CA LEU A 29 1.08 -1.74 -11.63
C LEU A 29 0.69 -3.22 -11.62
N TRP A 30 0.10 -3.73 -12.69
CA TRP A 30 -0.18 -5.15 -12.85
C TRP A 30 1.09 -6.01 -12.87
N SER A 31 2.17 -5.54 -13.49
CA SER A 31 3.45 -6.27 -13.47
C SER A 31 4.09 -6.35 -12.08
N ILE A 32 3.70 -5.47 -11.15
CA ILE A 32 4.21 -5.42 -9.78
C ILE A 32 3.29 -6.21 -8.84
N TYR A 33 1.98 -5.96 -8.91
CA TYR A 33 1.00 -6.42 -7.93
C TYR A 33 0.05 -7.49 -8.47
N GLY A 34 -0.01 -7.72 -9.78
CA GLY A 34 -1.01 -8.57 -10.41
C GLY A 34 -0.93 -10.04 -9.98
N GLU A 35 0.28 -10.58 -9.78
CA GLU A 35 0.46 -11.96 -9.30
C GLU A 35 0.07 -12.10 -7.82
N ALA A 36 0.45 -11.14 -6.98
CA ALA A 36 0.24 -11.20 -5.54
C ALA A 36 -1.19 -10.82 -5.12
N TRP A 37 -1.77 -9.80 -5.75
CA TRP A 37 -3.02 -9.16 -5.32
C TRP A 37 -4.12 -9.23 -6.38
N GLY A 38 -3.83 -9.65 -7.62
CA GLY A 38 -4.80 -9.60 -8.70
C GLY A 38 -5.23 -8.16 -9.05
N TRP A 39 -4.39 -7.18 -8.75
CA TRP A 39 -4.68 -5.74 -8.88
C TRP A 39 -3.58 -5.00 -9.66
N PRO A 40 -3.91 -3.94 -10.43
CA PRO A 40 -5.24 -3.53 -10.87
C PRO A 40 -5.62 -4.25 -12.17
N PRO A 41 -6.78 -4.94 -12.26
CA PRO A 41 -7.17 -5.61 -13.49
C PRO A 41 -7.46 -4.59 -14.61
N ALA A 42 -7.19 -4.94 -15.86
CA ALA A 42 -7.43 -4.06 -17.01
C ALA A 42 -8.92 -3.67 -17.19
N THR A 43 -9.83 -4.42 -16.57
CA THR A 43 -11.28 -4.20 -16.59
C THR A 43 -11.80 -3.47 -15.35
N MET A 44 -10.92 -2.96 -14.48
CA MET A 44 -11.34 -2.27 -13.26
C MET A 44 -12.24 -1.08 -13.59
N THR A 45 -13.39 -1.02 -12.94
CA THR A 45 -14.37 0.06 -13.08
C THR A 45 -14.23 1.05 -11.94
N ALA A 46 -14.68 2.29 -12.16
CA ALA A 46 -14.69 3.31 -11.10
C ALA A 46 -15.53 2.92 -9.89
N GLU A 47 -16.55 2.07 -10.04
CA GLU A 47 -17.31 1.57 -8.90
C GLU A 47 -16.50 0.55 -8.08
N GLN A 48 -15.84 -0.40 -8.75
CA GLN A 48 -14.96 -1.36 -8.08
C GLN A 48 -13.80 -0.66 -7.36
N ASP A 49 -13.24 0.38 -7.97
CA ASP A 49 -12.21 1.19 -7.35
C ASP A 49 -12.75 1.93 -6.11
N ARG A 50 -13.92 2.56 -6.21
CA ARG A 50 -14.59 3.19 -5.06
C ARG A 50 -14.85 2.21 -3.91
N GLU A 51 -15.29 0.99 -4.23
CA GLU A 51 -15.49 -0.08 -3.24
C GLU A 51 -14.17 -0.49 -2.58
N ASP A 52 -13.09 -0.60 -3.35
CA ASP A 52 -11.74 -0.87 -2.86
C ASP A 52 -11.24 0.24 -1.91
N LEU A 53 -11.41 1.49 -2.32
CA LEU A 53 -11.06 2.66 -1.51
C LEU A 53 -11.89 2.74 -0.22
N ALA A 54 -13.18 2.47 -0.27
CA ALA A 54 -14.05 2.43 0.90
C ALA A 54 -13.65 1.31 1.88
N ARG A 55 -13.23 0.15 1.36
CA ARG A 55 -12.68 -0.93 2.18
C ARG A 55 -11.41 -0.47 2.90
N HIS A 56 -10.47 0.14 2.18
CA HIS A 56 -9.23 0.67 2.77
C HIS A 56 -9.48 1.79 3.79
N GLU A 57 -10.42 2.69 3.52
CA GLU A 57 -10.83 3.73 4.48
C GLU A 57 -11.33 3.11 5.79
N ALA A 58 -12.18 2.08 5.72
CA ALA A 58 -12.65 1.35 6.89
C ALA A 58 -11.53 0.56 7.60
N GLU A 59 -10.59 -0.05 6.88
CA GLU A 59 -9.43 -0.73 7.46
C GLU A 59 -8.53 0.24 8.24
N ILE A 60 -8.33 1.46 7.72
CA ILE A 60 -7.59 2.53 8.40
C ILE A 60 -8.30 2.96 9.69
N GLU A 61 -9.62 3.15 9.64
CA GLU A 61 -10.42 3.47 10.83
C GLU A 61 -10.33 2.39 11.91
N ARG A 62 -10.22 1.12 11.51
CA ARG A 62 -10.04 -0.03 12.41
C ARG A 62 -8.59 -0.28 12.81
N HIS A 63 -7.62 0.45 12.24
CA HIS A 63 -6.18 0.23 12.39
C HIS A 63 -5.72 -1.19 12.01
N GLU A 64 -6.34 -1.76 10.97
CA GLU A 64 -6.01 -3.11 10.49
C GLU A 64 -4.94 -3.10 9.41
N SER A 65 -5.07 -2.18 8.46
CA SER A 65 -4.10 -1.90 7.40
C SER A 65 -4.18 -0.41 7.08
N PHE A 66 -3.16 0.12 6.41
CA PHE A 66 -3.14 1.53 6.06
C PHE A 66 -2.75 1.77 4.63
N ASN A 67 -3.51 2.65 3.99
CA ASN A 67 -3.29 3.09 2.63
C ASN A 67 -3.24 4.61 2.56
N TYR A 68 -2.10 5.14 2.14
CA TYR A 68 -1.88 6.56 1.99
C TYR A 68 -1.73 6.92 0.51
N ALA A 69 -2.51 7.88 0.05
CA ALA A 69 -2.40 8.45 -1.27
C ALA A 69 -1.36 9.58 -1.29
N LEU A 70 -0.54 9.60 -2.34
CA LEU A 70 0.41 10.67 -2.65
C LEU A 70 -0.26 11.71 -3.52
N PHE A 71 -0.33 12.95 -3.05
CA PHE A 71 -0.92 14.06 -3.79
C PHE A 71 0.10 15.13 -4.12
N ASP A 72 -0.19 15.90 -5.16
CA ASP A 72 0.39 17.23 -5.36
C ASP A 72 -0.10 18.20 -4.26
N THR A 73 0.49 19.40 -4.17
CA THR A 73 0.15 20.38 -3.13
C THR A 73 -1.33 20.77 -3.13
N GLY A 74 -1.97 20.80 -4.30
CA GLY A 74 -3.37 21.18 -4.44
C GLY A 74 -4.37 20.06 -4.22
N GLU A 75 -3.92 18.82 -4.00
CA GLU A 75 -4.75 17.61 -4.08
C GLU A 75 -5.60 17.55 -5.36
N THR A 76 -5.01 17.99 -6.47
CA THR A 76 -5.62 17.96 -7.79
C THR A 76 -5.27 16.69 -8.58
N GLU A 77 -4.20 15.99 -8.18
CA GLU A 77 -3.77 14.72 -8.77
C GLU A 77 -3.34 13.73 -7.68
N LEU A 78 -3.80 12.49 -7.81
CA LEU A 78 -3.23 11.36 -7.09
C LEU A 78 -2.09 10.79 -7.91
N LEU A 79 -0.92 10.66 -7.30
CA LEU A 79 0.36 10.42 -7.96
C LEU A 79 1.07 9.16 -7.49
N GLY A 80 0.45 8.40 -6.57
CA GLY A 80 0.99 7.18 -6.01
C GLY A 80 0.24 6.72 -4.76
N ARG A 81 0.57 5.53 -4.25
CA ARG A 81 0.05 5.00 -2.98
C ARG A 81 1.17 4.36 -2.16
N VAL A 82 1.00 4.39 -0.84
CA VAL A 82 1.81 3.66 0.15
C VAL A 82 0.88 2.73 0.93
N TYR A 83 1.21 1.44 0.92
CA TYR A 83 0.52 0.37 1.62
C TYR A 83 1.37 -0.02 2.83
N ILE A 84 0.74 -0.11 3.99
CA ILE A 84 1.32 -0.60 5.24
C ILE A 84 0.36 -1.65 5.77
N ASP A 85 0.72 -2.90 5.56
CA ASP A 85 -0.11 -4.06 5.86
C ASP A 85 0.46 -4.85 7.05
N PRO A 86 -0.40 -5.54 7.81
CA PRO A 86 0.09 -6.51 8.76
C PRO A 86 0.85 -7.60 8.00
N PRO A 87 1.93 -8.13 8.58
CA PRO A 87 2.72 -9.14 7.91
C PRO A 87 1.86 -10.39 7.68
N THR A 88 2.07 -11.03 6.53
CA THR A 88 1.52 -12.37 6.25
C THR A 88 2.60 -13.46 6.32
N LYS A 89 3.88 -13.04 6.25
CA LYS A 89 5.06 -13.91 6.30
C LYS A 89 5.90 -13.66 7.55
N ILE A 90 6.50 -14.72 8.10
CA ILE A 90 7.29 -14.64 9.34
C ILE A 90 8.42 -13.59 9.27
N GLY A 91 8.77 -12.98 10.40
CA GLY A 91 10.01 -12.19 10.54
C GLY A 91 9.91 -10.70 10.23
N ALA A 92 8.72 -10.14 10.15
CA ALA A 92 8.47 -8.70 10.09
C ALA A 92 7.27 -8.33 10.98
N ASP A 93 7.15 -7.06 11.32
CA ASP A 93 6.04 -6.50 12.09
C ASP A 93 5.07 -5.70 11.18
N ALA A 94 5.53 -5.34 9.97
CA ALA A 94 4.75 -4.71 8.91
C ALA A 94 5.31 -5.04 7.52
N GLU A 95 4.44 -5.13 6.54
CA GLU A 95 4.75 -5.27 5.12
C GLU A 95 4.40 -3.98 4.39
N VAL A 96 5.40 -3.37 3.74
CA VAL A 96 5.25 -2.07 3.10
C VAL A 96 5.57 -2.17 1.63
N SER A 97 4.66 -1.68 0.80
CA SER A 97 4.91 -1.44 -0.62
C SER A 97 4.41 -0.05 -1.00
N TRP A 98 5.00 0.55 -2.02
CA TRP A 98 4.52 1.81 -2.57
C TRP A 98 4.93 1.96 -4.03
N TRP A 99 4.15 2.76 -4.75
CA TRP A 99 4.36 3.08 -6.16
C TRP A 99 4.07 4.56 -6.43
N VAL A 100 4.62 5.06 -7.54
CA VAL A 100 4.23 6.34 -8.14
C VAL A 100 3.73 6.11 -9.56
N VAL A 101 2.93 7.04 -10.09
CA VAL A 101 2.44 7.00 -11.47
C VAL A 101 3.59 6.97 -12.48
N ASP A 102 3.34 6.47 -13.69
CA ASP A 102 4.34 6.27 -14.75
C ASP A 102 5.23 7.49 -15.00
N LEU A 103 4.61 8.67 -15.00
CA LEU A 103 5.27 9.93 -15.28
C LEU A 103 6.38 10.27 -14.26
N LEU A 104 6.30 9.75 -13.04
CA LEU A 104 7.20 10.09 -11.95
C LEU A 104 8.32 9.06 -11.73
N VAL A 105 8.29 7.93 -12.45
CA VAL A 105 9.31 6.88 -12.36
C VAL A 105 10.67 7.39 -12.84
N GLY A 106 11.72 7.09 -12.08
CA GLY A 106 13.08 7.61 -12.26
C GLY A 106 13.23 9.10 -11.90
N GLY A 107 12.15 9.72 -11.40
CA GLY A 107 12.07 11.14 -11.14
C GLY A 107 12.46 11.55 -9.72
N PRO A 108 12.52 12.87 -9.47
CA PRO A 108 12.83 13.41 -8.15
C PRO A 108 11.74 13.08 -7.11
N VAL A 109 10.48 12.89 -7.53
CA VAL A 109 9.39 12.52 -6.60
C VAL A 109 9.53 11.09 -6.12
N GLU A 110 9.83 10.13 -7.02
CA GLU A 110 10.12 8.75 -6.62
C GLU A 110 11.34 8.68 -5.70
N SER A 111 12.39 9.43 -6.02
CA SER A 111 13.60 9.51 -5.17
C SER A 111 13.28 10.09 -3.78
N ALA A 112 12.41 11.11 -3.72
CA ALA A 112 11.96 11.69 -2.46
C ALA A 112 11.12 10.69 -1.63
N MET A 113 10.25 9.91 -2.28
CA MET A 113 9.48 8.84 -1.63
C MET A 113 10.40 7.75 -1.07
N ALA A 114 11.41 7.34 -1.84
CA ALA A 114 12.39 6.34 -1.40
C ALA A 114 13.18 6.77 -0.17
N ALA A 115 13.50 8.05 -0.04
CA ALA A 115 14.13 8.59 1.16
C ALA A 115 13.13 8.80 2.31
N PHE A 116 11.90 9.22 1.99
CA PHE A 116 10.91 9.62 2.98
C PHE A 116 10.25 8.44 3.69
N VAL A 117 9.78 7.42 2.96
CA VAL A 117 8.94 6.35 3.51
C VAL A 117 9.63 5.60 4.67
N PRO A 118 10.89 5.15 4.56
CA PRO A 118 11.56 4.46 5.67
C PRO A 118 11.70 5.34 6.92
N LEU A 119 12.10 6.59 6.75
CA LEU A 119 12.27 7.54 7.87
C LEU A 119 10.93 7.91 8.52
N TRP A 120 9.87 7.98 7.72
CA TRP A 120 8.52 8.23 8.23
C TRP A 120 8.03 7.06 9.08
N LEU A 121 8.25 5.83 8.61
CA LEU A 121 7.90 4.62 9.36
C LEU A 121 8.69 4.51 10.67
N GLU A 122 10.00 4.72 10.63
CA GLU A 122 10.85 4.70 11.83
C GLU A 122 10.42 5.72 12.90
N ARG A 123 9.95 6.91 12.47
CA ARG A 123 9.61 8.00 13.38
C ARG A 123 8.19 7.94 13.93
N GLU A 124 7.23 7.58 13.09
CA GLU A 124 5.80 7.71 13.41
C GLU A 124 5.14 6.37 13.75
N TRP A 125 5.79 5.24 13.46
CA TRP A 125 5.22 3.90 13.66
C TRP A 125 5.99 3.09 14.70
N PRO A 126 5.30 2.22 15.47
CA PRO A 126 5.92 1.43 16.53
C PRO A 126 6.62 0.16 16.02
N PHE A 127 6.99 0.09 14.75
CA PHE A 127 7.57 -1.12 14.15
C PHE A 127 9.06 -1.25 14.49
N GLU A 128 9.50 -2.47 14.82
CA GLU A 128 10.94 -2.77 14.96
C GLU A 128 11.52 -3.29 13.64
N ARG A 129 10.72 -4.04 12.87
CA ARG A 129 11.13 -4.67 11.61
C ARG A 129 10.08 -4.46 10.53
N VAL A 130 10.31 -3.44 9.71
CA VAL A 130 9.53 -3.19 8.50
C VAL A 130 10.13 -3.96 7.32
N ARG A 131 9.28 -4.63 6.54
CA ARG A 131 9.68 -5.28 5.29
C ARG A 131 9.24 -4.43 4.09
N HIS A 132 10.17 -3.89 3.32
CA HIS A 132 9.84 -3.15 2.10
C HIS A 132 9.80 -4.05 0.86
N ILE A 133 8.60 -4.55 0.52
CA ILE A 133 8.39 -5.44 -0.63
C ILE A 133 8.56 -4.67 -1.95
N GLY A 134 9.34 -5.26 -2.86
CA GLY A 134 9.77 -4.64 -4.12
C GLY A 134 10.98 -3.71 -3.98
N ARG A 135 11.57 -3.60 -2.77
CA ARG A 135 12.76 -2.78 -2.51
C ARG A 135 13.86 -3.58 -1.81
N ASP A 136 13.59 -4.04 -0.59
CA ASP A 136 14.56 -4.84 0.19
C ASP A 136 14.61 -6.30 -0.29
N LEU A 137 13.47 -6.77 -0.80
CA LEU A 137 13.28 -8.08 -1.42
C LEU A 137 12.26 -7.97 -2.54
N THR A 138 12.39 -8.84 -3.53
CA THR A 138 11.43 -8.97 -4.63
C THR A 138 10.12 -9.60 -4.17
N TRP A 139 9.05 -9.44 -4.95
CA TRP A 139 7.77 -10.11 -4.72
C TRP A 139 7.90 -11.64 -4.71
N SER A 140 8.79 -12.19 -5.55
CA SER A 140 9.05 -13.63 -5.61
C SER A 140 9.75 -14.13 -4.35
N GLU A 141 10.75 -13.39 -3.85
CA GLU A 141 11.43 -13.72 -2.59
C GLU A 141 10.48 -13.60 -1.39
N TRP A 142 9.62 -12.58 -1.37
CA TRP A 142 8.58 -12.44 -0.35
C TRP A 142 7.60 -13.62 -0.36
N ALA A 143 7.09 -14.00 -1.55
CA ALA A 143 6.15 -15.10 -1.68
C ALA A 143 6.73 -16.44 -1.20
N ALA A 144 8.04 -16.63 -1.35
CA ALA A 144 8.77 -17.81 -0.91
C ALA A 144 9.03 -17.87 0.62
N LEU A 145 8.77 -16.79 1.37
CA LEU A 145 8.90 -16.80 2.83
C LEU A 145 7.83 -17.71 3.46
N PRO A 146 8.13 -18.34 4.62
CA PRO A 146 7.13 -19.07 5.38
C PRO A 146 5.99 -18.16 5.84
N ASP A 147 4.76 -18.66 5.73
CA ASP A 147 3.57 -17.96 6.23
C ASP A 147 3.62 -17.82 7.74
N LEU A 148 3.05 -16.73 8.26
CA LEU A 148 2.74 -16.64 9.68
C LEU A 148 1.75 -17.76 10.05
N PRO A 149 1.92 -18.39 11.22
CA PRO A 149 0.93 -19.33 11.70
C PRO A 149 -0.41 -18.61 11.79
N SER A 150 -1.45 -19.18 11.19
CA SER A 150 -2.82 -18.71 11.41
C SER A 150 -3.10 -18.79 12.91
N GLU A 151 -3.51 -17.68 13.54
CA GLU A 151 -4.10 -17.76 14.87
C GLU A 151 -5.37 -18.62 14.77
N GLU A 152 -5.29 -19.88 15.19
CA GLU A 152 -6.50 -20.67 15.40
C GLU A 152 -7.32 -19.97 16.49
N PRO A 153 -8.64 -19.72 16.29
CA PRO A 153 -9.47 -19.18 17.35
C PRO A 153 -9.43 -20.15 18.53
N ASN A 154 -8.91 -19.67 19.66
CA ASN A 154 -8.76 -20.41 20.91
C ASN A 154 -10.10 -21.07 21.32
N GLN A 155 -10.31 -22.33 20.94
CA GLN A 155 -11.41 -23.16 21.43
C GLN A 155 -11.07 -23.67 22.84
N ASN A 156 -10.94 -22.76 23.81
CA ASN A 156 -10.91 -23.12 25.23
C ASN A 156 -11.93 -22.28 26.00
N HIS A 157 -13.21 -22.64 25.84
CA HIS A 157 -14.14 -22.56 26.96
C HIS A 157 -14.13 -23.92 27.66
N PRO A 158 -13.52 -24.07 28.85
CA PRO A 158 -13.99 -25.09 29.77
C PRO A 158 -15.30 -24.57 30.38
N ASN A 159 -16.42 -25.07 29.85
CA ASN A 159 -17.66 -25.13 30.61
C ASN A 159 -17.44 -26.18 31.70
N GLN A 160 -17.16 -25.75 32.94
CA GLN A 160 -17.63 -26.36 34.20
C GLN A 160 -17.14 -25.59 35.42
#